data_AF-A0A498JKY3-F1
#
_entry.id   AF-A0A498JKY3-F1
#
_cell.length_a   1.000
_cell.length_b   1.000
_cell.length_c   1.000
_cell.angle_alpha   90.00
_cell.angle_beta   90.00
_cell.angle_gamma   90.00
#
_symmetry.space_group_name_H-M   'P 1'
#
loop_
_entity.id
_entity.type
_entity.pdbx_description
1 polymer ?
#
loop_
_entity_poly.entity_id
_entity_poly.type
_entity_poly.pdbx_seq_one_letter_code
_entity_poly.pdbx_strand_id
1 'polypeptide(L)' 'MQGNGCNAFDANGEVVYQVDNYDNKHIDEVYLMDLRGNLLLTTSMHGWDKRESNRLLAIAEMAN' A
#
# COMPACT_ATOMS: atom_id res chain seq x y z
N MET A 1 1.26 15.21 -5.80
CA MET A 1 0.63 13.88 -5.70
C MET A 1 -0.61 13.90 -6.60
N GLN A 2 -0.46 13.42 -7.83
CA GLN A 2 -1.53 13.23 -8.82
C GLN A 2 -1.22 11.89 -9.49
N GLY A 3 -1.43 10.80 -8.75
CA GLY A 3 -1.31 9.43 -9.22
C GLY A 3 -2.60 8.70 -8.84
N ASN A 4 -2.99 7.70 -9.62
CA ASN A 4 -4.18 6.88 -9.36
C ASN A 4 -4.01 6.02 -8.09
N GLY A 5 -4.02 6.67 -6.94
CA GLY A 5 -3.97 6.04 -5.62
C GLY A 5 -5.35 5.63 -5.11
N CYS A 6 -5.38 4.82 -4.06
CA CYS A 6 -6.59 4.42 -3.35
C CYS A 6 -6.37 4.45 -1.82
N ASN A 7 -7.47 4.41 -1.08
CA ASN A 7 -7.44 4.30 0.38
C ASN A 7 -7.69 2.85 0.78
N ALA A 8 -6.93 2.35 1.76
CA ALA A 8 -7.22 1.08 2.43
C ALA A 8 -8.13 1.35 3.63
N PHE A 9 -9.15 0.50 3.79
CA PHE A 9 -10.15 0.62 4.84
C PHE A 9 -10.07 -0.57 5.80
N ASP A 10 -10.29 -0.33 7.09
CA ASP A 10 -10.48 -1.40 8.07
C ASP A 10 -11.88 -2.05 7.94
N ALA A 11 -12.17 -3.02 8.81
CA ALA A 11 -13.47 -3.71 8.81
C ALA A 11 -14.66 -2.81 9.21
N ASN A 12 -14.39 -1.66 9.83
CA ASN A 12 -15.40 -0.66 10.19
C ASN A 12 -15.64 0.35 9.05
N GLY A 13 -14.80 0.33 8.01
CA GLY A 13 -14.86 1.30 6.91
C GLY A 13 -14.05 2.57 7.19
N GLU A 14 -13.17 2.56 8.19
CA GLU A 14 -12.27 3.67 8.49
C GLU A 14 -11.00 3.60 7.63
N VAL A 15 -10.54 4.75 7.14
CA VAL A 15 -9.30 4.81 6.35
C VAL A 15 -8.11 4.59 7.28
N VAL A 16 -7.29 3.59 6.96
CA VAL A 16 -6.10 3.24 7.75
C VAL A 16 -4.79 3.51 7.02
N TYR A 17 -4.78 3.43 5.69
CA TYR A 17 -3.59 3.72 4.89
C TYR A 17 -3.96 4.38 3.56
N GLN A 18 -2.98 5.10 3.00
CA GLN A 18 -3.02 5.59 1.62
C GLN A 18 -2.12 4.69 0.76
N VAL A 19 -2.63 4.27 -0.39
CA VAL A 19 -1.88 3.54 -1.40
C VAL A 19 -1.73 4.45 -2.60
N ASP A 20 -0.50 4.77 -2.99
CA ASP A 20 -0.23 5.56 -4.18
C ASP A 20 0.29 4.68 -5.32
N ASN A 21 0.06 5.14 -6.54
CA ASN A 21 0.61 4.58 -7.77
C ASN A 21 0.16 3.15 -8.13
N TYR A 22 -0.97 2.70 -7.57
CA TYR A 22 -1.51 1.35 -7.75
C TYR A 22 -2.06 1.07 -9.17
N ASP A 23 -2.55 2.09 -9.88
CA ASP A 23 -3.16 1.95 -11.23
C ASP A 23 -2.35 2.66 -12.33
N ASN A 24 -1.03 2.75 -12.16
CA ASN A 24 -0.14 3.27 -13.19
C ASN A 24 0.48 2.13 -14.00
N LYS A 25 -0.05 1.90 -15.21
CA LYS A 25 0.36 0.81 -16.12
C LYS A 25 1.83 0.81 -16.55
N HIS A 26 2.59 1.84 -16.20
CA HIS A 26 4.01 2.00 -16.54
C HIS A 26 4.93 2.09 -15.33
N ILE A 27 4.41 1.95 -14.11
CA ILE A 27 5.24 1.99 -12.92
C ILE A 27 5.09 0.68 -12.16
N ASP A 28 6.24 0.07 -11.88
CA ASP A 28 6.30 -1.20 -11.17
C ASP A 28 6.22 -1.04 -9.65
N GLU A 29 6.30 0.17 -9.10
CA GLU A 29 6.33 0.45 -7.66
C GLU A 29 5.01 1.01 -7.11
N VAL A 30 4.52 0.40 -6.03
CA VAL A 30 3.36 0.83 -5.25
C VAL A 30 3.83 1.26 -3.87
N TYR A 31 3.26 2.36 -3.38
CA TYR A 31 3.64 2.96 -2.11
C TYR A 31 2.49 2.85 -1.11
N LEU A 32 2.78 2.26 0.05
CA LEU A 32 1.88 2.27 1.21
C LEU A 32 2.34 3.37 2.17
N MET A 33 1.44 4.25 2.56
CA MET A 33 1.72 5.38 3.45
C MET A 33 0.72 5.43 4.61
N ASP A 34 1.16 5.98 5.74
CA ASP A 34 0.25 6.36 6.82
C ASP A 34 -0.62 7.57 6.43
N LEU A 35 -1.61 7.91 7.27
CA LEU A 35 -2.52 9.04 7.03
C LEU A 35 -1.85 10.41 7.03
N ARG A 36 -0.60 10.49 7.50
CA ARG A 36 0.20 11.72 7.50
C ARG A 36 1.07 11.82 6.23
N GLY A 37 1.03 10.81 5.37
CA GLY A 37 1.82 10.72 4.15
C GLY A 37 3.24 10.18 4.36
N ASN A 38 3.54 9.56 5.51
CA ASN A 38 4.82 8.90 5.72
C ASN A 38 4.82 7.55 5.01
N LEU A 39 5.87 7.28 4.23
CA LEU A 39 6.05 6.00 3.54
C LEU A 39 6.31 4.87 4.55
N LEU A 40 5.48 3.83 4.50
CA LEU A 40 5.61 2.61 5.29
C LEU A 40 6.27 1.49 4.49
N LEU A 41 5.95 1.38 3.19
CA LEU A 41 6.46 0.34 2.32
C LEU A 41 6.46 0.78 0.85
N THR A 42 7.51 0.37 0.12
CA THR A 42 7.52 0.32 -1.34
C THR A 42 7.52 -1.14 -1.77
N THR A 43 6.62 -1.53 -2.66
CA THR A 43 6.56 -2.89 -3.23
C THR A 43 6.53 -2.85 -4.74
N SER A 44 7.18 -3.82 -5.39
CA SER A 44 7.05 -3.99 -6.83
C SER A 44 5.84 -4.86 -7.15
N MET A 45 4.99 -4.44 -8.09
CA MET A 45 3.94 -5.29 -8.67
C MET A 45 4.50 -6.35 -9.62
N HIS A 46 5.72 -6.19 -10.13
CA HIS A 46 6.36 -7.17 -11.00
C HIS A 46 6.83 -8.38 -10.18
N GLY A 47 6.16 -9.52 -10.36
CA GLY A 47 6.49 -10.75 -9.64
C GLY A 47 5.87 -10.88 -8.25
N TRP A 48 4.73 -10.22 -8.00
CA TRP A 48 4.00 -10.33 -6.73
C TRP A 48 3.70 -11.80 -6.40
N ASP A 49 4.24 -12.29 -5.29
CA ASP A 49 4.05 -13.64 -4.80
C ASP A 49 3.51 -13.69 -3.35
N LYS A 50 3.23 -14.89 -2.86
CA LYS A 50 2.66 -15.13 -1.53
C LYS A 50 3.55 -14.62 -0.38
N ARG A 51 4.87 -14.58 -0.55
CA ARG A 51 5.81 -14.04 0.45
C ARG A 51 5.65 -12.53 0.55
N GLU A 52 5.49 -11.86 -0.58
CA GLU A 52 5.25 -10.42 -0.62
C GLU A 52 3.88 -10.05 -0.01
N SER A 53 2.83 -10.87 -0.21
CA SER A 53 1.56 -10.70 0.51
C SER A 53 1.72 -10.84 2.03
N ASN A 54 2.50 -11.80 2.50
CA ASN A 54 2.73 -12.01 3.94
C ASN A 54 3.55 -10.87 4.58
N ARG A 55 4.50 -10.29 3.83
CA ARG A 55 5.27 -9.12 4.29
C ARG A 55 4.39 -7.89 4.48
N LEU A 56 3.49 -7.65 3.53
CA LEU A 56 2.48 -6.60 3.63
C LEU A 56 1.57 -6.81 4.86
N LEU A 57 1.10 -8.03 5.08
CA LEU A 57 0.29 -8.37 6.24
C LEU A 57 1.04 -8.08 7.55
N ALA A 58 2.29 -8.52 7.67
CA ALA A 58 3.11 -8.27 8.85
C ALA A 58 3.34 -6.76 9.11
N ILE A 59 3.58 -5.97 8.05
CA ILE A 59 3.74 -4.51 8.19
C ILE A 59 2.43 -3.85 8.62
N ALA A 60 1.31 -4.27 8.05
CA ALA A 60 -0.02 -3.77 8.43
C ALA A 60 -0.38 -4.14 9.88
N GLU A 61 0.01 -5.32 10.34
CA GLU A 61 -0.15 -5.77 11.74
C GLU A 61 0.73 -4.98 12.71
N MET A 62 1.96 -4.62 12.32
CA MET A 62 2.89 -3.83 13.15
C MET A 62 2.54 -2.35 13.25
N ALA A 63 1.76 -1.83 12.31
CA ALA A 63 1.33 -0.44 12.26
C ALA A 63 -0.02 -0.18 12.96
N ASN A 64 -0.63 -1.22 13.53
CA ASN A 64 -1.88 -1.17 14.32
C ASN A 64 -1.58 -1.38 15.81
#